data_AF-A0A955K0H1-F1
#
_entry.id   AF-A0A955K0H1-F1
#
_cell.length_a   1.000
_cell.length_b   1.000
_cell.length_c   1.000
_cell.angle_alpha   90.00
_cell.angle_beta   90.00
_cell.angle_gamma   90.00
#
_symmetry.space_group_name_H-M   'P 1'
#
loop_
_entity.id
_entity.type
_entity.pdbx_description
1 polymer ?
#
loop_
_entity_poly.entity_id
_entity_poly.type
_entity_poly.pdbx_seq_one_letter_code
_entity_poly.pdbx_strand_id
1 'polypeptide(L)'
;MVCIYCGSETEISNSRNQKKTNSKWRRRTCPHCQATLTTIETFDLSKAVSVRSNKSYQPFSRDKLFISLFYSCKHLKKPELVAGGLTDTIISKLMPRISDATIDISEIIEVSADTLKHFNKAAHVYYLAYHPLQTKNS
;
A
#
# COMPACT_ATOMS: atom_id res chain seq x y z
N MET A 1 14.25 9.58 -15.74
CA MET A 1 13.57 10.52 -14.81
C MET A 1 14.35 11.82 -14.83
N VAL A 2 13.65 12.97 -14.80
CA VAL A 2 14.27 14.31 -14.86
C VAL A 2 14.54 14.87 -13.46
N CYS A 3 15.47 15.81 -13.38
CA CYS A 3 15.81 16.51 -12.14
C CYS A 3 14.68 17.45 -11.72
N ILE A 4 14.23 17.36 -10.47
CA ILE A 4 13.17 18.25 -9.93
C ILE A 4 13.62 19.71 -9.76
N TYR A 5 14.92 19.98 -9.82
CA TYR A 5 15.47 21.33 -9.63
C TYR A 5 15.72 22.07 -10.94
N CYS A 6 16.18 21.38 -11.99
CA CYS A 6 16.57 22.01 -13.26
C CYS A 6 16.01 21.34 -14.52
N GLY A 7 15.19 20.29 -14.39
CA GLY A 7 14.55 19.62 -15.54
C GLY A 7 15.46 18.76 -16.40
N SER A 8 16.78 18.80 -16.20
CA SER A 8 17.75 17.98 -16.95
C SER A 8 17.63 16.48 -16.66
N GLU A 9 18.17 15.63 -17.53
CA GLU A 9 18.24 14.19 -17.27
C GLU A 9 19.11 13.88 -16.04
N THR A 10 18.78 12.78 -15.34
CA THR A 10 19.52 12.33 -14.15
C THR A 10 20.06 10.92 -14.36
N GLU A 11 21.21 10.65 -13.78
CA GLU A 11 21.90 9.36 -13.86
C GLU A 11 21.69 8.55 -12.59
N ILE A 12 21.67 7.21 -12.68
CA ILE A 12 21.51 6.33 -11.52
C ILE A 12 22.88 6.08 -10.90
N SER A 13 23.10 6.54 -9.67
CA SER A 13 24.36 6.35 -8.94
C SER A 13 24.32 5.16 -7.97
N ASN A 14 23.14 4.77 -7.49
CA ASN A 14 22.98 3.57 -6.66
C ASN A 14 21.59 2.97 -6.87
N SER A 15 21.46 1.64 -6.85
CA SER A 15 20.18 0.95 -6.95
C SER A 15 20.13 -0.21 -5.98
N ARG A 16 19.03 -0.32 -5.20
CA ARG A 16 18.81 -1.37 -4.21
C ARG A 16 17.42 -1.97 -4.38
N ASN A 17 17.33 -3.29 -4.44
CA ASN A 17 16.05 -4.00 -4.40
C ASN A 17 15.57 -4.10 -2.96
N GLN A 18 14.33 -3.71 -2.69
CA GLN A 18 13.69 -3.80 -1.38
C GLN A 18 12.71 -4.97 -1.37
N LYS A 19 13.19 -6.16 -0.94
CA LYS A 19 12.39 -7.40 -0.98
C LYS A 19 11.07 -7.31 -0.21
N LYS A 20 11.03 -6.60 0.92
CA LYS A 20 9.84 -6.50 1.80
C LYS A 20 8.66 -5.78 1.14
N THR A 21 8.96 -4.74 0.37
CA THR A 21 7.99 -3.86 -0.30
C THR A 21 7.89 -4.13 -1.80
N ASN A 22 8.64 -5.13 -2.29
CA ASN A 22 8.80 -5.44 -3.71
C ASN A 22 9.05 -4.20 -4.58
N SER A 23 9.91 -3.29 -4.08
CA SER A 23 10.20 -1.99 -4.69
C SER A 23 11.67 -1.85 -5.03
N LYS A 24 12.00 -0.90 -5.90
CA LYS A 24 13.38 -0.57 -6.25
C LYS A 24 13.70 0.84 -5.82
N TRP A 25 14.63 0.97 -4.90
CA TRP A 25 15.17 2.25 -4.45
C TRP A 25 16.33 2.64 -5.35
N ARG A 26 16.36 3.87 -5.86
CA ARG A 26 17.47 4.38 -6.68
C ARG A 26 17.92 5.75 -6.20
N ARG A 27 19.22 5.91 -5.97
CA ARG A 27 19.86 7.22 -5.87
C ARG A 27 20.17 7.71 -7.27
N ARG A 28 19.80 8.95 -7.57
CA ARG A 28 20.05 9.60 -8.84
C ARG A 28 20.85 10.88 -8.63
N THR A 29 21.78 11.17 -9.53
CA THR A 29 22.57 12.40 -9.51
C THR A 29 22.32 13.17 -10.81
N CYS A 30 22.12 14.48 -10.71
CA CYS A 30 21.99 15.33 -11.88
C CYS A 30 23.37 15.84 -12.32
N PRO A 31 23.84 15.56 -13.54
CA PRO A 31 25.13 16.06 -14.01
C PRO A 31 25.15 17.59 -14.21
N HIS A 32 23.99 18.21 -14.43
CA HIS A 32 23.89 19.66 -14.66
C HIS A 32 23.97 20.48 -13.36
N CYS A 33 23.14 20.16 -12.35
CA CYS A 33 23.06 20.93 -11.11
C CYS A 33 23.65 20.23 -9.88
N GLN A 34 24.22 19.03 -10.05
CA GLN A 34 24.83 18.21 -8.99
C GLN A 34 23.87 17.75 -7.87
N ALA A 35 22.57 17.98 -8.03
CA ALA A 35 21.57 17.55 -7.06
C ALA A 35 21.48 16.01 -6.97
N THR A 36 21.37 15.52 -5.74
CA THR A 36 21.12 14.10 -5.45
C THR A 36 19.67 13.87 -5.09
N LEU A 37 19.02 12.94 -5.78
CA LEU A 37 17.62 12.59 -5.63
C LEU A 37 17.48 11.10 -5.29
N THR A 38 16.36 10.75 -4.70
CA THR A 38 16.01 9.37 -4.40
C THR A 38 14.66 9.06 -5.03
N THR A 39 14.57 7.96 -5.75
CA THR A 39 13.33 7.49 -6.37
C THR A 39 13.02 6.10 -5.84
N ILE A 40 11.75 5.86 -5.56
CA ILE A 40 11.25 4.54 -5.16
C ILE A 40 10.30 4.10 -6.27
N GLU A 41 10.66 3.03 -6.95
CA GLU A 41 9.86 2.42 -8.00
C GLU A 41 9.06 1.28 -7.39
N THR A 42 7.74 1.34 -7.57
CA THR A 42 6.77 0.34 -7.13
C THR A 42 5.88 -0.04 -8.30
N PHE A 43 5.22 -1.19 -8.21
CA PHE A 43 4.16 -1.54 -9.15
C PHE A 43 2.99 -0.57 -9.03
N ASP A 44 2.41 -0.18 -10.16
CA ASP A 44 1.14 0.53 -10.20
C ASP A 44 -0.01 -0.47 -10.00
N LEU A 45 -0.41 -0.65 -8.75
CA LEU A 45 -1.46 -1.60 -8.38
C LEU A 45 -2.82 -1.27 -9.02
N SER A 46 -3.08 -0.01 -9.35
CA SER A 46 -4.35 0.40 -9.96
C SER A 46 -4.52 -0.13 -11.38
N LYS A 47 -3.40 -0.42 -12.07
CA LYS A 47 -3.40 -1.04 -13.40
C LYS A 47 -3.11 -2.53 -13.38
N ALA A 48 -2.55 -3.04 -12.28
CA ALA A 48 -2.15 -4.43 -12.15
C ALA A 48 -3.20 -5.31 -11.48
N VAL A 49 -4.09 -4.75 -10.65
CA VAL A 49 -4.99 -5.53 -9.79
C VAL A 49 -6.40 -4.96 -9.80
N SER A 50 -7.39 -5.83 -10.02
CA SER A 50 -8.81 -5.53 -9.88
C SER A 50 -9.38 -6.10 -8.58
N VAL A 51 -10.14 -5.30 -7.85
CA VAL A 51 -10.88 -5.71 -6.66
C VAL A 51 -12.27 -6.14 -7.07
N ARG A 52 -12.62 -7.39 -6.81
CA ARG A 52 -13.96 -7.92 -7.01
C ARG A 52 -14.81 -7.67 -5.77
N SER A 53 -15.98 -7.07 -5.97
CA SER A 53 -16.99 -6.88 -4.93
C SER A 53 -18.36 -7.22 -5.50
N ASN A 54 -18.93 -8.33 -5.02
CA ASN A 54 -20.19 -8.90 -5.51
C ASN A 54 -20.18 -9.10 -7.04
N LYS A 55 -20.79 -8.18 -7.78
CA LYS A 55 -20.92 -8.20 -9.25
C LYS A 55 -20.14 -7.07 -9.94
N SER A 56 -19.23 -6.40 -9.23
CA SER A 56 -18.47 -5.27 -9.74
C SER A 56 -16.97 -5.47 -9.58
N TYR A 57 -16.22 -4.90 -10.51
CA TYR A 57 -14.76 -4.86 -10.49
C TYR A 57 -14.30 -3.41 -10.46
N GLN A 58 -13.34 -3.11 -9.61
CA GLN A 58 -12.73 -1.78 -9.54
C GLN A 58 -11.21 -1.90 -9.42
N PRO A 59 -10.43 -0.99 -9.99
CA PRO A 59 -8.99 -0.90 -9.74
C PRO A 59 -8.65 -0.92 -8.25
N PHE A 60 -7.62 -1.69 -7.87
CA PHE A 60 -7.07 -1.64 -6.52
C PHE A 60 -6.50 -0.24 -6.27
N SER A 61 -6.92 0.37 -5.16
CA SER A 61 -6.42 1.68 -4.75
C SER A 61 -5.75 1.57 -3.39
N ARG A 62 -4.43 1.80 -3.37
CA ARG A 62 -3.66 1.92 -2.14
C ARG A 62 -4.23 3.01 -1.23
N ASP A 63 -4.66 4.14 -1.81
CA ASP A 63 -5.15 5.28 -1.06
C ASP A 63 -6.49 4.98 -0.38
N LYS A 64 -7.41 4.24 -1.05
CA LYS A 64 -8.65 3.78 -0.40
C LYS A 64 -8.36 2.91 0.82
N LEU A 65 -7.41 1.97 0.70
CA LEU A 65 -6.99 1.13 1.82
C LEU A 65 -6.37 1.96 2.95
N PHE A 66 -5.46 2.89 2.61
CA PHE A 66 -4.83 3.79 3.57
C PHE A 66 -5.85 4.61 4.34
N ILE A 67 -6.82 5.23 3.66
CA ILE A 67 -7.85 6.07 4.29
C ILE A 67 -8.69 5.26 5.29
N SER A 68 -9.10 4.05 4.91
CA SER A 68 -9.86 3.15 5.80
C SER A 68 -9.07 2.80 7.08
N LEU A 69 -7.77 2.48 6.92
CA LEU A 69 -6.88 2.17 8.04
C LEU A 69 -6.61 3.41 8.90
N PHE A 70 -6.41 4.57 8.28
CA PHE A 70 -6.19 5.84 8.96
C PHE A 70 -7.35 6.19 9.89
N TYR A 71 -8.59 6.09 9.42
CA TYR A 71 -9.75 6.34 10.28
C TYR A 71 -9.84 5.36 11.44
N SER A 72 -9.52 4.09 11.21
CA SER A 72 -9.47 3.06 12.25
C SER A 72 -8.37 3.34 13.30
N CYS A 73 -7.26 3.95 12.88
CA CYS A 73 -6.12 4.28 13.71
C CYS A 73 -6.12 5.71 14.27
N LYS A 74 -7.14 6.54 14.00
CA LYS A 74 -7.15 7.99 14.29
C LYS A 74 -6.90 8.35 15.76
N HIS A 75 -7.24 7.45 16.68
CA HIS A 75 -7.04 7.60 18.12
C HIS A 75 -5.59 7.37 18.59
N LEU A 76 -4.71 6.86 17.72
CA LEU A 76 -3.31 6.57 18.03
C LEU A 76 -2.43 7.81 17.83
N LYS A 77 -1.21 7.77 18.39
CA LYS A 77 -0.19 8.79 18.15
C LYS A 77 0.37 8.66 16.73
N LYS A 78 0.43 9.76 15.97
CA LYS A 78 0.89 9.79 14.57
C LYS A 78 0.14 8.78 13.68
N PRO A 79 -1.20 8.86 13.61
CA PRO A 79 -2.04 7.88 12.90
C PRO A 79 -1.68 7.74 11.42
N GLU A 80 -1.19 8.80 10.79
CA GLU A 80 -0.73 8.82 9.39
C GLU A 80 0.47 7.90 9.16
N LEU A 81 1.46 7.88 10.06
CA LEU A 81 2.62 6.99 9.94
C LEU A 81 2.22 5.54 10.20
N VAL A 82 1.38 5.33 11.21
CA VAL A 82 0.87 4.00 11.57
C VAL A 82 0.07 3.41 10.43
N ALA A 83 -0.92 4.15 9.90
CA ALA A 83 -1.75 3.71 8.80
C ALA A 83 -0.92 3.42 7.55
N GLY A 84 0.06 4.27 7.22
CA GLY A 84 0.95 4.06 6.08
C GLY A 84 1.72 2.74 6.18
N GLY A 85 2.34 2.48 7.33
CA GLY A 85 3.06 1.22 7.56
C GLY A 85 2.16 -0.02 7.56
N LEU A 86 0.94 0.11 8.08
CA LEU A 86 -0.07 -0.95 8.03
C LEU A 86 -0.55 -1.20 6.60
N THR A 87 -0.78 -0.16 5.80
CA THR A 87 -1.14 -0.27 4.38
C THR A 87 -0.10 -1.07 3.62
N ASP A 88 1.18 -0.72 3.76
CA ASP A 88 2.26 -1.44 3.07
C ASP A 88 2.34 -2.90 3.54
N THR A 89 2.17 -3.14 4.85
CA THR A 89 2.17 -4.49 5.42
C THR A 89 1.02 -5.34 4.89
N ILE A 90 -0.19 -4.78 4.82
CA ILE A 90 -1.38 -5.45 4.32
C ILE A 90 -1.23 -5.73 2.82
N ILE A 91 -0.76 -4.76 2.03
CA ILE A 91 -0.48 -4.94 0.60
C ILE A 91 0.50 -6.10 0.40
N SER A 92 1.63 -6.14 1.13
CA SER A 92 2.58 -7.25 1.03
C SER A 92 1.97 -8.61 1.39
N LYS A 93 1.02 -8.66 2.33
CA LYS A 93 0.27 -9.89 2.67
C LYS A 93 -0.78 -10.27 1.62
N LEU A 94 -1.32 -9.30 0.88
CA LEU A 94 -2.30 -9.52 -0.19
C LEU A 94 -1.64 -9.99 -1.49
N MET A 95 -0.41 -9.54 -1.79
CA MET A 95 0.31 -9.92 -3.03
C MET A 95 0.30 -11.42 -3.35
N PRO A 96 0.64 -12.33 -2.42
CA PRO A 96 0.61 -13.77 -2.72
C PRO A 96 -0.80 -14.37 -2.87
N ARG A 97 -1.86 -13.61 -2.57
CA ARG A 97 -3.26 -14.06 -2.68
C ARG A 97 -3.92 -13.64 -3.99
N ILE A 98 -3.29 -12.74 -4.74
CA ILE A 98 -3.83 -12.28 -6.03
C ILE A 98 -3.75 -13.44 -7.03
N SER A 99 -4.90 -13.81 -7.59
CA SER A 99 -5.03 -14.75 -8.71
C SER A 99 -5.68 -14.05 -9.89
N ASP A 100 -5.19 -14.32 -11.11
CA ASP A 100 -5.72 -13.75 -12.36
C ASP A 100 -5.90 -12.21 -12.30
N ALA A 101 -4.87 -11.52 -11.76
CA ALA A 101 -4.86 -10.07 -11.55
C ALA A 101 -6.08 -9.53 -10.76
N THR A 102 -6.71 -10.38 -9.94
CA THR A 102 -7.93 -10.08 -9.21
C THR A 102 -7.79 -10.44 -7.73
N ILE A 103 -8.47 -9.70 -6.87
CA ILE A 103 -8.61 -10.02 -5.45
C ILE A 103 -10.03 -9.72 -4.95
N ASP A 104 -10.57 -10.58 -4.10
CA ASP A 104 -11.88 -10.35 -3.49
C ASP A 104 -11.81 -9.31 -2.36
N ILE A 105 -12.83 -8.44 -2.30
CA ILE A 105 -12.94 -7.44 -1.22
C ILE A 105 -12.96 -8.08 0.16
N SER A 106 -13.55 -9.28 0.29
CA SER A 106 -13.58 -10.05 1.54
C SER A 106 -12.18 -10.41 2.03
N GLU A 107 -11.26 -10.74 1.12
CA GLU A 107 -9.87 -11.05 1.48
C GLU A 107 -9.13 -9.81 1.96
N ILE A 108 -9.37 -8.65 1.33
CA ILE A 108 -8.79 -7.37 1.77
C ILE A 108 -9.26 -7.07 3.20
N ILE A 109 -10.55 -7.23 3.49
CA ILE A 109 -11.13 -6.99 4.82
C ILE A 109 -10.54 -7.98 5.85
N GLU A 110 -10.47 -9.27 5.53
CA GLU A 110 -9.95 -10.31 6.42
C GLU A 110 -8.48 -10.06 6.79
N VAL A 111 -7.62 -9.84 5.79
CA VAL A 111 -6.19 -9.58 6.01
C VAL A 111 -5.96 -8.26 6.77
N SER A 112 -6.78 -7.25 6.49
CA SER A 112 -6.71 -5.97 7.20
C SER A 112 -7.13 -6.12 8.66
N ALA A 113 -8.26 -6.78 8.91
CA ALA A 113 -8.77 -7.05 10.24
C ALA A 113 -7.78 -7.89 11.06
N ASP A 114 -7.24 -8.98 10.49
CA ASP A 114 -6.22 -9.81 11.14
C ASP A 114 -4.96 -9.02 11.50
N THR A 115 -4.46 -8.20 10.56
CA THR A 115 -3.28 -7.37 10.78
C THR A 115 -3.52 -6.35 11.90
N LEU A 116 -4.68 -5.70 11.92
CA LEU A 116 -5.06 -4.79 12.98
C LEU A 116 -5.26 -5.50 14.32
N LYS A 117 -5.79 -6.73 14.35
CA LYS A 117 -6.00 -7.51 15.58
C LYS A 117 -4.68 -7.74 16.33
N HIS A 118 -3.63 -8.05 15.59
CA HIS A 118 -2.28 -8.27 16.13
C HIS A 118 -1.57 -6.95 16.48
N PHE A 119 -1.91 -5.86 15.80
CA PHE A 119 -1.31 -4.55 16.05
C PHE A 119 -1.97 -3.79 17.21
N ASN A 120 -3.29 -3.61 17.18
CA ASN A 120 -4.06 -2.86 18.17
C ASN A 120 -5.55 -3.29 18.17
N LYS A 121 -6.03 -3.81 19.31
CA LYS A 121 -7.41 -4.30 19.47
C LYS A 121 -8.47 -3.21 19.22
N ALA A 122 -8.26 -1.98 19.65
CA ALA A 122 -9.22 -0.90 19.44
C ALA A 122 -9.32 -0.54 17.96
N ALA A 123 -8.18 -0.40 17.26
CA ALA A 123 -8.16 -0.17 15.82
C ALA A 123 -8.83 -1.30 15.02
N HIS A 124 -8.66 -2.55 15.45
CA HIS A 124 -9.37 -3.70 14.88
C HIS A 124 -10.90 -3.58 15.00
N VAL A 125 -11.39 -3.23 16.20
CA VAL A 125 -12.84 -3.03 16.43
C VAL A 125 -13.37 -1.88 15.58
N TYR A 126 -12.67 -0.74 15.52
CA TYR A 126 -13.07 0.37 14.67
C TYR A 126 -13.13 -0.01 13.20
N TYR A 127 -12.16 -0.77 12.70
CA TYR A 127 -12.16 -1.21 11.30
C TYR A 127 -13.37 -2.11 10.99
N LEU A 128 -13.65 -3.09 11.85
CA LEU A 128 -14.78 -4.01 11.65
C LEU A 128 -16.15 -3.32 11.76
N ALA A 129 -16.25 -2.21 12.50
CA ALA A 129 -17.48 -1.43 12.54
C ALA A 129 -17.88 -0.85 11.17
N TYR A 130 -16.91 -0.54 10.31
CA TYR A 130 -17.15 -0.07 8.94
C TYR A 130 -17.02 -1.17 7.89
N HIS A 131 -16.32 -2.26 8.20
CA HIS A 131 -16.02 -3.36 7.29
C HIS A 131 -16.40 -4.71 7.93
N PRO A 132 -17.71 -5.02 8.06
CA PRO A 132 -18.15 -6.26 8.69
C PRO A 132 -17.68 -7.47 7.89
N LEU A 133 -17.14 -8.48 8.59
CA LEU A 133 -16.84 -9.77 7.99
C LEU A 133 -18.16 -10.44 7.63
N GLN A 134 -18.29 -10.90 6.38
CA GLN A 134 -19.41 -11.76 6.03
C GLN A 134 -19.27 -13.05 6.83
N THR A 135 -20.23 -13.33 7.72
CA THR A 135 -20.33 -14.63 8.36
C THR A 135 -20.56 -15.64 7.25
N LYS A 136 -19.59 -16.53 7.02
CA LYS A 136 -19.86 -17.76 6.26
C LYS A 136 -20.87 -18.53 7.11
N ASN A 137 -22.16 -18.36 6.79
CA ASN A 137 -23.20 -19.20 7.36
C ASN A 137 -22.81 -20.63 7.01
N SER A 138 -22.47 -21.38 8.05
CA SER A 138 -22.21 -22.82 7.99
C SER A 138 -23.53 -23.55 7.81
#